data_AF-A0A102WUW7-F1
#
_entry.id   AF-A0A102WUW7-F1
#
_cell.length_a   1.000
_cell.length_b   1.000
_cell.length_c   1.000
_cell.angle_alpha   90.00
_cell.angle_beta   90.00
_cell.angle_gamma   90.00
#
_symmetry.space_group_name_H-M   'P 1'
#
loop_
_entity.id
_entity.type
_entity.pdbx_description
1 polymer ?
#
loop_
_entity_poly.entity_id
_entity_poly.type
_entity_poly.pdbx_seq_one_letter_code
_entity_poly.pdbx_strand_id
1 'polypeptide(L)'
;MNRFLEPAPHDAALRAAIAAAADAQRFDNPPDSAARQRALAGFIAALGDRLALGFPQSAAALRALVASPATTGNPAQRPRQQPDQQQ
;
A
#
# COMPACT_ATOMS: atom_id res chain seq x y z
N MET A 1 -31.88 12.84 19.00
CA MET A 1 -31.37 11.47 19.22
C MET A 1 -30.35 11.15 18.15
N ASN A 2 -29.05 11.21 18.45
CA ASN A 2 -28.00 10.75 17.53
C ASN A 2 -27.97 9.23 17.54
N ARG A 3 -28.48 8.60 16.48
CA ARG A 3 -28.44 7.16 16.30
C ARG A 3 -26.98 6.81 15.98
N PHE A 4 -26.23 6.36 16.98
CA PHE A 4 -24.96 5.68 16.74
C PHE A 4 -25.29 4.47 15.86
N LEU A 5 -25.02 4.59 14.55
CA LEU A 5 -25.02 3.45 13.65
C LEU A 5 -23.91 2.54 14.17
N GLU A 6 -24.28 1.43 14.80
CA GLU A 6 -23.31 0.39 15.06
C GLU A 6 -22.65 0.03 13.73
N PRO A 7 -21.32 0.13 13.63
CA PRO A 7 -20.62 -0.18 12.39
C PRO A 7 -20.96 -1.61 12.01
N ALA A 8 -21.26 -1.85 10.73
CA ALA A 8 -21.54 -3.20 10.29
C ALA A 8 -20.34 -4.10 10.64
N PRO A 9 -20.56 -5.39 10.98
CA PRO A 9 -19.48 -6.30 11.34
C PRO A 9 -18.35 -6.34 10.30
N HIS A 10 -18.69 -6.11 9.03
CA HIS A 10 -17.77 -5.99 7.92
C HIS A 10 -16.85 -4.76 8.04
N ASP A 11 -17.38 -3.59 8.42
CA ASP A 11 -16.59 -2.38 8.64
C ASP A 11 -15.64 -2.54 9.82
N ALA A 12 -16.07 -3.23 10.88
CA ALA A 12 -15.22 -3.53 12.03
C ALA A 12 -14.06 -4.46 11.65
N ALA A 13 -14.33 -5.52 10.87
CA ALA A 13 -13.30 -6.43 10.37
C ALA A 13 -12.32 -5.73 9.42
N LEU A 14 -12.82 -4.86 8.54
CA LEU A 14 -11.98 -4.07 7.62
C LEU A 14 -11.09 -3.10 8.41
N ARG A 15 -11.67 -2.38 9.38
CA ARG A 15 -10.91 -1.47 10.26
C ARG A 15 -9.82 -2.20 11.04
N ALA A 16 -10.13 -3.40 11.55
CA ALA A 16 -9.15 -4.22 12.27
C ALA A 16 -8.01 -4.68 11.36
N ALA A 17 -8.31 -5.08 10.11
CA ALA A 17 -7.29 -5.46 9.13
C ALA A 17 -6.36 -4.28 8.81
N ILE A 18 -6.92 -3.07 8.63
CA ILE A 18 -6.15 -1.84 8.39
C ILE A 18 -5.25 -1.52 9.59
N ALA A 19 -5.79 -1.55 10.81
CA ALA A 19 -5.03 -1.27 12.01
C ALA A 19 -3.87 -2.27 12.22
N ALA A 20 -4.14 -3.57 12.03
CA ALA A 20 -3.12 -4.61 12.15
C ALA A 20 -2.03 -4.52 11.07
N ALA A 21 -2.36 -4.05 9.87
CA ALA A 21 -1.37 -3.78 8.83
C ALA A 21 -0.55 -2.52 9.13
N ALA A 22 -1.17 -1.48 9.70
CA ALA A 22 -0.49 -0.24 10.07
C ALA A 22 0.49 -0.46 11.22
N ASP A 23 0.15 -1.30 12.19
CA ASP A 23 1.02 -1.65 13.32
C ASP A 23 2.34 -2.31 12.87
N ALA A 24 2.32 -3.02 11.75
CA ALA A 24 3.51 -3.65 11.19
C ALA A 24 4.50 -2.67 10.53
N GLN A 25 4.15 -1.39 10.35
CA GLN A 25 4.99 -0.39 9.66
C GLN A 25 5.14 0.92 10.45
N ARG A 26 6.35 1.47 10.43
CA ARG A 26 6.64 2.78 11.00
C ARG A 26 6.59 3.85 9.91
N PHE A 27 5.57 4.69 9.96
CA PHE A 27 5.40 5.82 9.03
C PHE A 27 6.09 7.11 9.50
N ASP A 28 7.18 6.97 10.25
CA ASP A 28 7.95 8.08 10.85
C ASP A 28 8.69 8.96 9.81
N ASN A 29 8.58 8.62 8.51
CA ASN A 29 9.24 9.33 7.42
C ASN A 29 8.37 10.49 6.87
N PRO A 30 8.98 11.59 6.37
CA PRO A 30 8.27 12.69 5.73
C PRO A 30 7.36 12.22 4.59
N PRO A 31 6.18 12.83 4.38
CA PRO A 31 5.16 12.36 3.45
C PRO A 31 5.69 12.17 2.02
N ASP A 32 6.54 13.07 1.53
CA ASP A 32 7.08 13.06 0.16
C ASP A 32 8.40 12.29 0.01
N SER A 33 8.86 11.59 1.06
CA SER A 33 10.12 10.86 1.01
C SER A 33 9.99 9.49 0.33
N ALA A 34 11.04 9.07 -0.37
CA ALA A 34 11.11 7.71 -0.92
C ALA A 34 10.98 6.62 0.18
N ALA A 35 11.46 6.91 1.39
CA ALA A 35 11.29 6.03 2.55
C ALA A 35 9.81 5.87 2.93
N ARG A 36 9.02 6.95 2.86
CA ARG A 36 7.56 6.91 3.06
C ARG A 36 6.86 6.11 1.97
N GLN A 37 7.25 6.29 0.70
CA GLN A 37 6.71 5.49 -0.40
C GLN A 37 7.00 4.01 -0.22
N ARG A 38 8.20 3.65 0.25
CA ARG A 38 8.58 2.27 0.55
C ARG A 38 7.79 1.68 1.72
N ALA A 39 7.60 2.45 2.80
CA ALA A 39 6.77 2.04 3.93
C ALA A 39 5.30 1.83 3.50
N LEU A 40 4.78 2.69 2.62
CA LEU A 40 3.43 2.54 2.07
C LEU A 40 3.29 1.26 1.22
N ALA A 41 4.28 0.95 0.38
CA ALA A 41 4.29 -0.31 -0.36
C ALA A 41 4.30 -1.53 0.57
N GLY A 42 5.09 -1.50 1.64
CA GLY A 42 5.10 -2.55 2.67
C GLY A 42 3.76 -2.69 3.39
N PHE A 43 3.12 -1.57 3.71
CA PHE A 43 1.77 -1.56 4.30
C PHE A 43 0.72 -2.19 3.38
N ILE A 44 0.74 -1.89 2.08
CA ILE A 44 -0.21 -2.48 1.12
C ILE A 44 -0.05 -4.00 1.04
N ALA A 45 1.19 -4.51 1.08
CA ALA A 45 1.45 -5.95 1.12
C ALA A 45 0.89 -6.58 2.42
N ALA A 46 1.20 -5.99 3.58
CA ALA A 46 0.70 -6.47 4.87
C ALA A 46 -0.84 -6.41 4.95
N LEU A 47 -1.45 -5.37 4.38
CA LEU A 47 -2.90 -5.24 4.29
C LEU A 47 -3.52 -6.35 3.43
N GLY A 48 -2.92 -6.67 2.28
CA GLY A 48 -3.35 -7.79 1.44
C GLY A 48 -3.36 -9.11 2.20
N ASP A 49 -2.33 -9.38 3.01
CA ASP A 49 -2.25 -10.59 3.84
C ASP A 49 -3.29 -10.61 4.95
N ARG A 50 -3.55 -9.47 5.61
CA ARG A 50 -4.62 -9.36 6.62
C ARG A 50 -6.00 -9.50 6.02
N LEU A 51 -6.25 -8.91 4.85
CA LEU A 51 -7.52 -9.02 4.14
C LEU A 51 -7.77 -10.44 3.65
N ALA A 52 -6.74 -11.23 3.33
CA ALA A 52 -6.93 -12.62 2.91
C ALA A 52 -7.69 -13.49 3.94
N LEU A 53 -7.71 -13.08 5.22
CA LEU A 53 -8.40 -13.79 6.31
C LEU A 53 -9.92 -13.59 6.31
N GLY A 54 -10.44 -12.51 5.71
CA GLY A 54 -11.88 -12.18 5.75
C GLY A 54 -12.45 -11.56 4.48
N PHE A 55 -11.60 -11.18 3.54
CA PHE A 55 -11.89 -10.43 2.31
C PHE A 55 -11.01 -10.95 1.15
N PRO A 56 -11.10 -12.23 0.78
CA PRO A 56 -10.16 -12.85 -0.16
C PRO A 56 -10.18 -12.22 -1.56
N GLN A 57 -11.33 -11.73 -2.03
CA GLN A 57 -11.41 -11.02 -3.31
C GLN A 57 -10.69 -9.66 -3.27
N SER A 58 -10.85 -8.90 -2.18
CA SER A 58 -10.15 -7.63 -1.98
C SER A 58 -8.64 -7.84 -1.86
N ALA A 59 -8.21 -8.89 -1.16
CA ALA A 59 -6.80 -9.28 -1.09
C ALA A 59 -6.22 -9.65 -2.45
N ALA A 60 -6.97 -10.42 -3.26
CA ALA A 60 -6.56 -10.77 -4.62
C ALA A 60 -6.43 -9.53 -5.52
N ALA A 61 -7.35 -8.57 -5.43
CA ALA A 61 -7.28 -7.31 -6.17
C ALA A 61 -6.03 -6.48 -5.80
N LEU A 62 -5.72 -6.35 -4.50
CA LEU A 62 -4.49 -5.66 -4.06
C LEU A 62 -3.22 -6.36 -4.53
N ARG A 63 -3.18 -7.70 -4.47
CA ARG A 63 -2.05 -8.49 -4.95
C ARG A 63 -1.86 -8.35 -6.47
N ALA A 64 -2.95 -8.26 -7.22
CA ALA A 64 -2.90 -8.02 -8.66
C ALA A 64 -2.29 -6.64 -8.98
N LEU A 65 -2.55 -5.60 -8.18
CA LEU A 65 -1.91 -4.29 -8.34
C LEU A 65 -0.40 -4.35 -8.09
N VAL A 66 0.03 -5.08 -7.05
CA VAL A 66 1.46 -5.24 -6.74
C VAL A 66 2.18 -6.04 -7.82
N ALA A 67 1.53 -7.06 -8.38
CA ALA A 67 2.07 -7.87 -9.47
C ALA A 67 1.94 -7.20 -10.85
N SER A 68 1.25 -6.06 -10.94
CA SER A 68 1.03 -5.40 -12.22
C SER A 68 2.35 -4.87 -12.79
N PRO A 69 2.59 -5.04 -14.10
CA PRO A 69 3.78 -4.52 -14.73
C PRO A 69 3.82 -2.99 -14.62
N ALA A 70 5.04 -2.43 -14.60
CA ALA A 70 5.22 -0.99 -14.66
C ALA A 70 4.49 -0.42 -15.89
N THR A 71 3.72 0.64 -15.69
CA THR A 71 3.00 1.31 -16.78
C THR A 71 3.99 1.77 -17.84
N THR A 72 3.75 1.38 -19.10
CA THR A 72 4.57 1.79 -20.24
C THR A 72 4.71 3.31 -20.29
N GLY A 73 5.95 3.80 -20.34
CA GLY A 73 6.25 5.24 -20.34
C GLY A 73 6.44 5.85 -18.95
N ASN A 74 6.57 5.04 -17.89
CA ASN A 74 6.92 5.56 -16.57
C ASN A 74 8.27 6.31 -16.63
N PRO A 75 8.33 7.61 -16.30
CA PRO A 75 9.56 8.40 -16.37
C PRO A 75 10.67 7.86 -15.45
N ALA A 76 10.34 7.06 -14.43
CA ALA A 76 11.30 6.37 -13.58
C ALA A 76 11.99 5.17 -14.28
N GLN A 77 11.47 4.69 -15.41
CA GLN A 77 12.10 3.66 -16.23
C GLN A 77 13.11 4.21 -17.23
N ARG A 78 13.27 5.54 -17.35
CA ARG A 78 14.36 6.06 -18.20
C ARG A 78 15.69 5.57 -17.62
N PRO A 79 16.54 4.89 -18.41
CA PRO A 79 17.90 4.63 -18.00
C PRO A 79 18.50 5.96 -17.58
N ARG A 80 19.01 6.02 -16.35
CA ARG A 80 19.76 7.17 -15.84
C ARG A 80 20.92 7.35 -16.81
N GLN A 81 20.81 8.28 -17.76
CA GLN A 81 21.91 8.62 -18.65
C GLN A 81 23.05 9.06 -17.74
N GLN A 82 24.08 8.22 -17.66
CA GLN A 82 25.33 8.58 -17.01
C GLN A 82 25.79 9.89 -17.66
N PRO A 83 26.11 10.94 -16.89
CA PRO A 83 26.74 12.11 -17.47
C PRO A 83 28.04 11.64 -18.11
N ASP A 84 28.09 11.82 -19.42
CA ASP A 84 29.28 11.71 -20.25
C ASP A 84 30.40 12.48 -19.54
N GLN A 85 31.40 11.75 -19.03
CA GLN A 85 32.63 12.37 -18.54
C GLN A 85 33.35 12.92 -19.77
N GLN A 86 33.04 14.17 -20.12
CA GLN A 86 33.86 14.97 -21.02
C GLN A 86 35.24 15.16 -20.39
N GLN A 87 36.24 14.48 -20.95
CA GLN A 87 37.64 14.90 -20.95
C GLN A 87 38.00 15.38 -22.36
#